data_AF-A0ABD6IM86-F1
#
_entry.id   AF-A0ABD6IM86-F1
#
_cell.length_a   1.000
_cell.length_b   1.000
_cell.length_c   1.000
_cell.angle_alpha   90.00
_cell.angle_beta   90.00
_cell.angle_gamma   90.00
#
_symmetry.space_group_name_H-M   'P 1'
#
loop_
_entity.id
_entity.type
_entity.pdbx_description
1 polymer ?
#
loop_
_entity_poly.entity_id
_entity_poly.type
_entity_poly.pdbx_seq_one_letter_code
_entity_poly.pdbx_strand_id
1 'polypeptide(L)'
;MPNVDGTPIYVGEGLAAAGGTLNARAGEISGELQALKSQLAPLAEAWRESQAATYYQDLQNEWDLAADGLFGPDGVLGRIAQAMHVNWNNYSDAEWSNVSTWRH
;
A
#
# COMPACT_ATOMS: atom_id res chain seq x y z
N MET A 1 38.76 13.93 -3.23
CA MET A 1 37.56 13.87 -2.36
C MET A 1 36.36 13.99 -3.26
N PRO A 2 35.35 13.10 -3.19
CA PRO A 2 34.10 13.32 -3.91
C PRO A 2 33.48 14.60 -3.36
N ASN A 3 33.18 15.55 -4.25
CA ASN A 3 32.57 16.81 -3.90
C ASN A 3 31.11 16.56 -3.50
N VAL A 4 30.81 16.63 -2.21
CA VAL A 4 29.46 16.43 -1.68
C VAL A 4 28.49 17.50 -2.24
N ASP A 5 29.03 18.66 -2.64
CA ASP A 5 28.26 19.78 -3.18
C ASP A 5 27.78 19.57 -4.62
N GLY A 6 28.31 18.55 -5.33
CA GLY A 6 27.97 18.26 -6.73
C GLY A 6 27.30 16.91 -6.94
N THR A 7 27.01 16.16 -5.87
CA THR A 7 26.37 14.85 -5.98
C THR A 7 24.87 15.05 -5.81
N PRO A 8 24.04 14.97 -6.88
CA PRO A 8 22.60 15.00 -6.71
C PRO A 8 22.22 13.87 -5.76
N ILE A 9 21.46 14.20 -4.72
CA ILE A 9 20.88 13.19 -3.82
C ILE A 9 19.83 12.47 -4.67
N TYR A 10 20.22 11.54 -5.53
CA TYR A 10 19.29 10.92 -6.45
C TYR A 10 18.21 10.13 -5.68
N VAL A 11 17.04 10.72 -5.52
CA VAL A 11 15.82 10.00 -5.21
C VAL A 11 15.23 9.59 -6.55
N GLY A 12 15.31 8.31 -6.87
CA GLY A 12 14.82 7.82 -8.16
C GLY A 12 13.34 8.13 -8.34
N GLU A 13 12.95 8.51 -9.56
CA GLU A 13 11.55 8.75 -9.97
C GLU A 13 10.61 7.59 -9.58
N GLY A 14 11.17 6.39 -9.38
CA GLY A 14 10.45 5.24 -8.85
C GLY A 14 9.74 5.52 -7.53
N LEU A 15 10.24 6.41 -6.66
CA LEU A 15 9.58 6.74 -5.39
C LEU A 15 8.27 7.52 -5.59
N ALA A 16 8.20 8.37 -6.63
CA ALA A 16 7.00 9.10 -6.99
C ALA A 16 5.90 8.14 -7.50
N ALA A 17 6.29 7.16 -8.32
CA ALA A 17 5.38 6.15 -8.86
C ALA A 17 4.99 5.07 -7.82
N ALA A 18 5.88 4.77 -6.88
CA ALA A 18 5.73 3.65 -5.96
C ALA A 18 4.49 3.77 -5.06
N GLY A 19 4.11 4.99 -4.65
CA GLY A 19 2.87 5.20 -3.87
C GLY A 19 1.63 4.80 -4.66
N GLY A 20 1.55 5.23 -5.93
CA GLY A 20 0.48 4.85 -6.85
C GLY A 20 0.47 3.35 -7.16
N THR A 21 1.64 2.75 -7.40
CA THR A 21 1.77 1.31 -7.65
C THR A 21 1.34 0.47 -6.46
N LEU A 22 1.73 0.85 -5.23
CA LEU A 22 1.30 0.15 -4.01
C LEU A 22 -0.21 0.22 -3.83
N ASN A 23 -0.81 1.39 -4.02
CA ASN A 23 -2.26 1.55 -3.92
C ASN A 23 -3.01 0.75 -5.00
N ALA A 24 -2.49 0.69 -6.23
CA ALA A 24 -3.07 -0.12 -7.30
C ALA A 24 -3.04 -1.62 -6.97
N ARG A 25 -1.88 -2.13 -6.52
CA ARG A 25 -1.75 -3.54 -6.09
C ARG A 25 -2.63 -3.86 -4.88
N ALA A 26 -2.73 -2.93 -3.93
CA ALA A 26 -3.64 -3.06 -2.79
C ALA A 26 -5.11 -3.20 -3.23
N GLY A 27 -5.53 -2.38 -4.21
CA GLY A 27 -6.86 -2.46 -4.80
C GLY A 27 -7.12 -3.79 -5.51
N GLU A 28 -6.16 -4.27 -6.29
CA GLU A 28 -6.22 -5.58 -6.98
C GLU A 28 -6.41 -6.72 -5.97
N ILE A 29 -5.56 -6.82 -4.94
CA ILE A 29 -5.63 -7.88 -3.93
C ILE A 29 -6.95 -7.82 -3.15
N SER A 30 -7.41 -6.62 -2.79
CA SER A 30 -8.69 -6.43 -2.11
C SER A 30 -9.86 -6.91 -2.96
N GLY A 31 -9.82 -6.63 -4.28
CA GLY A 31 -10.82 -7.11 -5.24
C GLY A 31 -10.81 -8.62 -5.39
N GLU A 32 -9.63 -9.24 -5.50
CA GLU A 32 -9.48 -10.71 -5.56
C GLU A 32 -10.03 -11.39 -4.30
N LEU A 33 -9.75 -10.85 -3.12
CA LEU A 33 -10.29 -11.35 -1.86
C LEU A 33 -11.83 -11.26 -1.82
N GLN A 34 -12.39 -10.16 -2.29
CA GLN A 34 -13.84 -9.97 -2.33
C GLN A 34 -14.51 -10.91 -3.34
N ALA A 35 -13.85 -11.19 -4.47
CA ALA A 35 -14.29 -12.19 -5.44
C ALA A 35 -14.26 -13.60 -4.83
N LEU A 36 -13.19 -13.96 -4.11
CA LEU A 36 -13.08 -15.24 -3.41
C LEU A 36 -14.20 -15.43 -2.37
N LYS A 37 -14.46 -14.42 -1.54
CA LYS A 37 -15.59 -14.42 -0.59
C LYS A 37 -16.93 -14.69 -1.28
N SER A 38 -17.16 -14.05 -2.41
CA SER A 38 -18.40 -14.20 -3.17
C SER A 38 -18.55 -15.62 -3.73
N GLN A 39 -17.45 -16.25 -4.15
CA GLN A 39 -17.44 -17.64 -4.61
C GLN A 39 -17.65 -18.65 -3.47
N LEU A 40 -17.18 -18.32 -2.27
CA LEU A 40 -17.31 -19.19 -1.09
C LEU A 40 -18.65 -19.04 -0.36
N ALA A 41 -19.37 -17.93 -0.55
CA ALA A 41 -20.65 -17.70 0.13
C ALA A 41 -21.69 -18.83 -0.04
N PRO A 42 -21.89 -19.45 -1.22
CA PRO A 42 -22.81 -20.58 -1.37
C PRO A 42 -22.35 -21.86 -0.65
N LEU A 43 -21.03 -22.08 -0.56
CA LEU A 43 -20.44 -23.21 0.17
C LEU A 43 -20.61 -23.02 1.68
N ALA A 44 -20.40 -21.79 2.17
CA ALA A 44 -20.64 -21.43 3.55
C ALA A 44 -22.10 -21.68 3.97
N GLU A 45 -23.06 -21.35 3.09
CA GLU A 45 -24.48 -21.62 3.34
C GLU A 45 -24.77 -23.13 3.42
N ALA A 46 -24.11 -23.95 2.59
CA ALA A 46 -24.24 -25.40 2.65
C ALA A 46 -23.66 -26.00 3.94
N TRP A 47 -22.68 -25.34 4.56
CA TRP A 47 -22.05 -25.77 5.81
C TRP A 47 -22.76 -25.29 7.07
N ARG A 48 -23.79 -24.44 6.94
CA ARG A 48 -24.45 -23.74 8.05
C ARG A 48 -24.94 -24.65 9.18
N GLU A 49 -25.25 -25.91 8.88
CA GLU A 49 -25.71 -26.91 9.86
C GLU A 49 -24.59 -27.85 10.36
N SER A 50 -23.33 -27.53 10.09
CA SER A 50 -22.16 -28.35 10.43
C SER A 50 -21.11 -27.57 11.24
N GLN A 51 -20.21 -28.29 11.92
CA GLN A 51 -19.05 -27.69 12.60
C GLN A 51 -18.12 -26.92 11.64
N ALA A 52 -18.18 -27.20 10.33
CA ALA A 52 -17.39 -26.48 9.34
C ALA A 52 -17.81 -25.01 9.19
N ALA A 53 -19.06 -24.64 9.56
CA ALA A 53 -19.50 -23.26 9.51
C ALA A 53 -18.72 -22.36 10.48
N THR A 54 -18.50 -22.82 11.72
CA THR A 54 -17.74 -22.06 12.73
C THR A 54 -16.29 -21.89 12.30
N TYR A 55 -15.65 -22.98 11.84
CA TYR A 55 -14.27 -22.93 11.35
C TYR A 55 -14.11 -21.98 10.15
N TYR A 56 -15.07 -22.02 9.21
CA TYR A 56 -15.08 -21.09 8.09
C TYR A 56 -15.28 -19.64 8.55
N GLN A 57 -16.17 -19.38 9.51
CA GLN A 57 -16.37 -18.04 10.06
C GLN A 57 -15.13 -17.50 10.76
N ASP A 58 -14.39 -18.32 11.49
CA ASP A 58 -13.16 -17.90 12.16
C ASP A 58 -12.08 -17.52 11.14
N LEU A 59 -11.86 -18.37 10.13
CA LEU A 59 -10.99 -18.05 8.99
C LEU A 59 -11.48 -16.81 8.24
N GLN A 60 -12.80 -16.67 8.10
CA GLN A 60 -13.41 -15.52 7.47
C GLN A 60 -13.22 -14.22 8.29
N ASN A 61 -13.03 -14.30 9.60
CA ASN A 61 -12.72 -13.13 10.40
C ASN A 61 -11.22 -12.81 10.32
N GLU A 62 -10.36 -13.83 10.31
CA GLU A 62 -8.90 -13.65 10.26
C GLU A 62 -8.43 -12.96 8.97
N TRP A 63 -8.87 -13.42 7.80
CA TRP A 63 -8.50 -12.79 6.53
C TRP A 63 -9.08 -11.36 6.38
N ASP A 64 -10.16 -11.02 7.10
CA ASP A 64 -10.85 -9.72 7.06
C ASP A 64 -10.09 -8.73 7.90
N LEU A 65 -9.69 -9.15 9.11
CA LEU A 65 -8.80 -8.40 9.96
C LEU A 65 -7.45 -8.14 9.28
N ALA A 66 -6.89 -9.16 8.62
CA ALA A 66 -5.63 -9.02 7.89
C ALA A 66 -5.77 -8.05 6.70
N ALA A 67 -6.86 -8.17 5.94
CA ALA A 67 -7.15 -7.29 4.82
C ALA A 67 -7.37 -5.84 5.27
N ASP A 68 -8.11 -5.62 6.36
CA ASP A 68 -8.31 -4.28 6.93
C ASP A 68 -6.99 -3.69 7.46
N GLY A 69 -6.17 -4.49 8.14
CA GLY A 69 -4.85 -4.06 8.60
C GLY A 69 -3.87 -3.69 7.49
N LEU A 70 -4.01 -4.29 6.31
CA LEU A 70 -3.17 -4.00 5.14
C LEU A 70 -3.72 -2.87 4.28
N PHE A 71 -5.02 -2.91 3.99
CA PHE A 71 -5.69 -2.13 2.93
C PHE A 71 -6.78 -1.18 3.45
N GLY A 72 -7.17 -1.30 4.71
CA GLY A 72 -8.20 -0.45 5.33
C GLY A 72 -7.77 1.01 5.42
N PRO A 73 -8.65 1.91 5.90
CA PRO A 73 -8.40 3.34 5.98
C PRO A 73 -7.09 3.69 6.73
N ASP A 74 -6.78 2.92 7.77
CA ASP A 74 -5.56 3.04 8.59
C ASP A 74 -4.52 1.93 8.29
N GLY A 75 -4.69 1.26 7.15
CA GLY A 75 -3.87 0.15 6.71
C GLY A 75 -2.40 0.53 6.54
N VAL A 76 -1.52 -0.46 6.71
CA VAL A 76 -0.06 -0.24 6.59
C VAL A 76 0.33 0.25 5.21
N LEU A 77 -0.30 -0.22 4.14
CA LEU A 77 0.07 0.18 2.77
C LEU A 77 -0.29 1.63 2.46
N GLY A 78 -1.43 2.12 2.95
CA GLY A 78 -1.80 3.54 2.84
C GLY A 78 -0.79 4.44 3.55
N ARG A 79 -0.32 4.04 4.74
CA ARG A 79 0.73 4.77 5.48
C ARG A 79 2.07 4.77 4.75
N ILE A 80 2.47 3.65 4.15
CA ILE A 80 3.71 3.57 3.35
C ILE A 80 3.59 4.46 2.10
N ALA A 81 2.46 4.41 1.39
CA ALA A 81 2.23 5.25 0.21
C ALA A 81 2.30 6.74 0.56
N GLN A 82 1.70 7.15 1.68
CA GLN A 82 1.76 8.53 2.17
C GLN A 82 3.18 8.95 2.54
N ALA A 83 3.93 8.09 3.25
CA ALA A 83 5.31 8.37 3.62
C ALA A 83 6.20 8.56 2.38
N MET A 84 6.01 7.73 1.34
CA MET A 84 6.74 7.89 0.08
C MET A 84 6.38 9.17 -0.66
N HIS A 85 5.10 9.57 -0.66
CA HIS A 85 4.68 10.83 -1.26
C HIS A 85 5.30 12.06 -0.55
N VAL A 86 5.29 12.07 0.78
CA VAL A 86 5.92 13.14 1.58
C VAL A 86 7.43 13.21 1.32
N ASN A 87 8.11 12.06 1.28
CA ASN A 87 9.55 12.01 1.03
C ASN A 87 9.89 12.56 -0.38
N TRP A 88 9.11 12.19 -1.39
CA TRP A 88 9.26 12.73 -2.74
C TRP A 88 9.07 14.25 -2.80
N ASN A 89 8.02 14.80 -2.18
CA ASN A 89 7.77 16.24 -2.19
C ASN A 89 8.91 17.01 -1.50
N ASN A 90 9.34 16.55 -0.32
CA ASN A 90 10.47 17.14 0.40
C ASN A 90 11.75 17.15 -0.44
N TYR A 91 12.01 16.07 -1.17
CA TYR A 91 13.15 15.99 -2.07
C TYR A 91 13.03 16.98 -3.24
N SER A 92 11.88 17.01 -3.91
CA SER A 92 11.64 17.92 -5.04
C SER A 92 11.79 19.38 -4.64
N ASP A 93 11.29 19.76 -3.47
CA ASP A 93 11.39 21.12 -2.93
C ASP A 93 12.84 21.49 -2.58
N ALA A 94 13.60 20.56 -1.97
CA ALA A 94 15.01 20.76 -1.66
C ALA A 94 15.86 20.92 -2.94
N GLU A 95 15.60 20.12 -3.97
CA GLU A 95 16.30 20.22 -5.25
C GLU A 95 15.99 21.55 -5.95
N TRP A 96 14.73 22.00 -5.93
CA TRP A 96 14.35 23.30 -6.48
C TRP A 96 15.02 24.46 -5.72
N SER A 97 15.11 24.37 -4.39
CA SER A 97 15.82 25.35 -3.56
C SER A 97 17.33 25.34 -3.83
N ASN A 98 17.94 24.19 -4.06
CA ASN A 98 19.36 24.09 -4.41
C ASN A 98 19.60 24.74 -5.78
N VAL A 99 18.84 24.37 -6.81
CA VAL A 99 18.98 24.93 -8.16
C VAL A 99 18.78 26.45 -8.17
N SER A 100 17.86 26.99 -7.38
CA SER A 100 17.67 28.44 -7.27
C SER A 100 18.84 29.14 -6.57
N THR A 101 19.48 28.50 -5.59
CA THR A 101 20.66 29.04 -4.88
C THR A 101 21.85 29.23 -5.81
N TRP A 102 22.04 28.35 -6.80
CA TRP A 102 23.15 28.41 -7.76
C TRP A 102 22.87 29.27 -9.02
N ARG A 103 21.70 29.90 -9.11
CA ARG A 103 21.31 30.79 -10.22
C ARG A 103 21.61 32.29 -9.95
N HIS A 104 22.41 32.58 -8.94
CA HIS A 104 22.89 33.93 -8.61
C HIS A 104 24.39 34.09 -8.89
#